data_AF-A0A101F6F6-F1
#
_entry.id   AF-A0A101F6F6-F1
#
_cell.length_a   1.000
_cell.length_b   1.000
_cell.length_c   1.000
_cell.angle_alpha   90.00
_cell.angle_beta   90.00
_cell.angle_gamma   90.00
#
_symmetry.space_group_name_H-M   'P 1'
#
loop_
_entity.id
_entity.type
_entity.pdbx_description
1 polymer ?
#
loop_
_entity_poly.entity_id
_entity_poly.type
_entity_poly.pdbx_seq_one_letter_code
_entity_poly.pdbx_strand_id
1 'polypeptide(L)'
;GCTFGKRCLKVKETGKFAFTLGSPSTGRAVRVVLRPGILSRSGEAFLDLMEKVANGEASAEEREQFYDQQESLMQYILNAPAEELFNIQKAKLDPTPRGFAFRFTCCDNCGEEFLSVNAHRVGDKVLCPACFGAL
;
A
#
# COMPACT_ATOMS: atom_id res chain seq x y z
N GLY A 1 11.20 9.73 7.42
CA GLY A 1 10.02 9.01 6.92
C GLY A 1 10.35 8.22 5.67
N CYS A 2 9.64 7.11 5.46
CA CYS A 2 9.73 6.25 4.27
C CYS A 2 8.77 6.77 3.20
N THR A 3 9.28 7.41 2.14
CA THR A 3 8.45 8.02 1.11
C THR A 3 8.75 7.44 -0.27
N PHE A 4 7.78 7.55 -1.19
CA PHE A 4 7.92 7.03 -2.55
C PHE A 4 9.09 7.70 -3.29
N GLY A 5 9.20 9.03 -3.25
CA GLY A 5 10.29 9.77 -3.91
C GLY A 5 11.70 9.45 -3.36
N LYS A 6 11.81 9.00 -2.11
CA LYS A 6 13.07 8.52 -1.53
C LYS A 6 13.41 7.08 -1.92
N ARG A 7 12.51 6.40 -2.64
CA ARG A 7 12.66 5.01 -3.13
C ARG A 7 12.88 3.97 -2.02
N CYS A 8 12.41 4.29 -0.81
CA CYS A 8 12.49 3.40 0.36
C CYS A 8 11.12 2.88 0.81
N LEU A 9 10.04 3.33 0.16
CA LEU A 9 8.70 2.76 0.30
C LEU A 9 8.41 1.86 -0.90
N LYS A 10 8.09 0.59 -0.63
CA LYS A 10 7.60 -0.36 -1.63
C LYS A 10 6.17 -0.74 -1.27
N VAL A 11 5.25 -0.60 -2.22
CA VAL A 11 3.85 -1.01 -2.06
C VAL A 11 3.67 -2.37 -2.70
N LYS A 12 3.04 -3.31 -1.98
CA LYS A 12 2.64 -4.62 -2.50
C LYS A 12 1.12 -4.75 -2.39
N GLU A 13 0.43 -4.82 -3.52
CA GLU A 13 -1.02 -4.92 -3.58
C GLU A 13 -1.47 -6.33 -3.20
N THR A 14 -1.70 -6.54 -1.90
CA THR A 14 -2.12 -7.84 -1.35
C THR A 14 -3.47 -7.78 -0.64
N GLY A 15 -4.10 -6.60 -0.59
CA GLY A 15 -5.31 -6.34 0.20
C GLY A 15 -5.11 -6.35 1.72
N LYS A 16 -3.88 -6.53 2.22
CA LYS A 16 -3.59 -6.64 3.65
C LYS A 16 -3.17 -5.29 4.23
N PHE A 17 -3.73 -4.95 5.40
CA PHE A 17 -3.22 -3.89 6.28
C PHE A 17 -1.95 -4.37 6.99
N ALA A 18 -0.86 -4.50 6.24
CA ALA A 18 0.42 -5.01 6.72
C ALA A 18 1.58 -4.14 6.25
N PHE A 19 2.51 -3.88 7.16
CA PHE A 19 3.69 -3.06 6.94
C PHE A 19 4.94 -3.84 7.34
N THR A 20 6.03 -3.69 6.59
CA THR A 20 7.35 -4.17 7.01
C THR A 20 8.30 -2.99 7.04
N LEU A 21 8.81 -2.70 8.23
CA LEU A 21 9.66 -1.55 8.52
C LEU A 21 11.02 -2.07 8.97
N GLY A 22 12.10 -1.56 8.39
CA GLY A 22 13.43 -2.01 8.76
C GLY A 22 14.54 -1.13 8.23
N SER A 23 15.76 -1.49 8.62
CA SER A 23 16.98 -0.80 8.24
C SER A 23 17.77 -1.66 7.24
N PRO A 24 17.95 -1.21 5.98
CA PRO A 24 18.74 -1.94 5.00
C PRO A 24 20.20 -2.16 5.43
N SER A 25 20.79 -1.23 6.20
CA SER A 25 22.18 -1.34 6.66
C SER A 25 22.38 -2.43 7.70
N THR A 26 21.36 -2.73 8.51
CA THR A 26 21.44 -3.77 9.55
C THR A 26 20.70 -5.06 9.19
N GLY A 27 19.87 -5.04 8.13
CA GLY A 27 19.01 -6.16 7.73
C GLY A 27 17.86 -6.46 8.71
N ARG A 28 17.75 -5.73 9.82
CA ARG A 28 16.72 -5.91 10.84
C ARG A 28 15.42 -5.25 10.38
N ALA A 29 14.31 -5.98 10.52
CA ALA A 29 12.98 -5.48 10.26
C ALA A 29 11.97 -5.97 11.30
N VAL A 30 10.84 -5.28 11.35
CA VAL A 30 9.61 -5.70 12.01
C VAL A 30 8.49 -5.72 10.96
N ARG A 31 7.62 -6.73 11.05
CA ARG A 31 6.37 -6.80 10.31
C ARG A 31 5.23 -6.51 11.27
N VAL A 32 4.42 -5.52 10.92
CA VAL A 32 3.27 -5.04 11.67
C VAL A 32 2.03 -5.35 10.84
N VAL A 33 1.07 -6.07 11.41
CA VAL A 33 -0.17 -6.46 10.71
C VAL A 33 -1.34 -6.07 11.57
N LEU A 34 -2.31 -5.36 11.00
CA LEU A 34 -3.57 -5.10 11.68
C LEU A 34 -4.26 -6.42 12.00
N ARG A 35 -4.75 -6.58 13.22
CA ARG A 35 -5.48 -7.78 13.61
C ARG A 35 -6.81 -7.88 12.86
N PRO A 36 -7.30 -9.10 12.59
CA PRO A 36 -8.64 -9.28 12.03
C PRO A 36 -9.70 -8.63 12.90
N GLY A 37 -10.74 -8.08 12.28
CA GLY A 37 -11.87 -7.50 13.00
C GLY A 37 -11.72 -6.05 13.43
N ILE A 38 -10.52 -5.46 13.42
CA ILE A 38 -10.32 -4.08 13.91
C ILE A 38 -11.12 -3.05 13.10
N LEU A 39 -11.10 -3.12 11.77
CA LEU A 39 -11.86 -2.17 10.93
C LEU A 39 -13.33 -2.57 10.76
N SER A 40 -13.65 -3.87 10.86
CA SER A 40 -15.03 -4.38 10.72
C SER A 40 -15.79 -4.46 12.04
N ARG A 41 -15.20 -4.03 13.17
CA ARG A 41 -15.81 -4.14 14.51
C ARG A 41 -17.12 -3.39 14.67
N SER A 42 -17.34 -2.35 13.87
CA SER A 42 -18.58 -1.57 13.87
C SER A 42 -19.73 -2.26 13.12
N GLY A 43 -19.49 -3.44 12.54
CA GLY A 43 -20.49 -4.28 11.86
C GLY A 43 -20.71 -3.92 10.39
N GLU A 44 -21.36 -4.82 9.66
CA GLU A 44 -21.59 -4.71 8.21
C GLU A 44 -22.36 -3.43 7.84
N ALA A 45 -23.35 -3.02 8.63
CA ALA A 45 -24.11 -1.79 8.36
C ALA A 45 -23.23 -0.53 8.33
N PHE A 46 -22.19 -0.45 9.16
CA PHE A 46 -21.25 0.67 9.12
C PHE A 46 -20.26 0.54 7.96
N LEU A 47 -19.90 -0.69 7.55
CA LEU A 47 -19.06 -0.92 6.39
C LEU A 47 -19.78 -0.52 5.09
N ASP A 48 -21.05 -0.88 4.94
CA ASP A 48 -21.89 -0.46 3.80
C ASP A 48 -21.98 1.07 3.72
N LEU A 49 -22.12 1.73 4.88
CA LEU A 49 -22.16 3.19 4.96
C LEU A 49 -20.82 3.82 4.57
N MET A 50 -19.71 3.26 5.06
CA MET A 50 -18.35 3.69 4.70
C MET A 50 -18.11 3.53 3.19
N GLU A 51 -18.57 2.44 2.59
CA GLU A 51 -18.47 2.19 1.15
C GLU A 51 -19.25 3.24 0.35
N LYS A 52 -20.51 3.52 0.71
CA LYS A 52 -21.31 4.58 0.07
C LYS A 52 -20.64 5.95 0.15
N VAL A 53 -20.07 6.30 1.31
CA VAL A 53 -19.35 7.57 1.49
C VAL A 53 -18.10 7.61 0.62
N ALA A 54 -17.30 6.54 0.60
CA ALA A 54 -16.07 6.45 -0.19
C ALA A 54 -16.33 6.53 -1.71
N ASN A 55 -17.45 5.96 -2.17
CA ASN A 55 -17.86 5.99 -3.58
C ASN A 55 -18.59 7.29 -3.96
N GLY A 56 -18.87 8.18 -2.99
CA GLY A 56 -19.60 9.42 -3.24
C GLY A 56 -21.12 9.25 -3.44
N GLU A 57 -21.66 8.08 -3.10
CA GLU A 57 -23.05 7.67 -3.30
C GLU A 57 -23.95 7.98 -2.08
N ALA A 58 -23.34 8.26 -0.93
CA ALA A 58 -24.07 8.56 0.30
C ALA A 58 -24.88 9.87 0.23
N SER A 59 -26.12 9.82 0.72
CA SER A 59 -26.98 11.00 0.94
C SER A 59 -26.40 11.95 1.99
N ALA A 60 -27.02 13.12 2.18
CA ALA A 60 -26.59 14.05 3.23
C ALA A 60 -26.77 13.43 4.63
N GLU A 61 -27.89 12.76 4.85
CA GLU A 61 -28.22 12.07 6.09
C GLU A 61 -27.27 10.89 6.35
N GLU A 62 -26.95 10.11 5.31
CA GLU A 62 -25.99 9.00 5.41
C GLU A 62 -24.57 9.49 5.74
N ARG A 63 -24.16 10.65 5.19
CA ARG A 63 -22.86 11.25 5.53
C ARG A 63 -22.80 11.74 6.97
N GLU A 64 -23.86 12.37 7.47
CA GLU A 64 -23.97 12.78 8.87
C GLU A 64 -23.89 11.55 9.79
N GLN A 65 -24.68 10.52 9.49
CA GLN A 65 -24.64 9.25 10.21
C GLN A 65 -23.23 8.62 10.20
N PHE A 66 -22.52 8.69 9.08
CA PHE A 66 -21.15 8.17 8.97
C PHE A 66 -20.22 8.87 9.96
N TYR A 67 -20.19 10.21 9.98
CA TYR A 67 -19.31 10.96 10.88
C TYR A 67 -19.64 10.70 12.35
N ASP A 68 -20.93 10.61 12.70
CA ASP A 68 -21.37 10.30 14.06
C ASP A 68 -20.91 8.91 14.52
N GLN A 69 -21.02 7.90 13.64
CA GLN A 69 -20.64 6.52 13.97
C GLN A 69 -19.12 6.30 13.92
N GLN A 70 -18.42 7.00 13.02
CA GLN A 70 -16.96 6.91 12.82
C GLN A 70 -16.18 7.27 14.09
N GLU A 71 -16.68 8.23 14.88
CA GLU A 71 -16.02 8.71 16.09
C GLU A 71 -15.69 7.57 17.07
N SER A 72 -16.61 6.63 17.24
CA SER A 72 -16.41 5.47 18.13
C SER A 72 -15.24 4.57 17.71
N LEU A 73 -15.09 4.33 16.40
CA LEU A 73 -13.99 3.56 15.83
C LEU A 73 -12.67 4.33 15.95
N MET A 74 -12.69 5.64 15.69
CA MET A 74 -11.53 6.51 15.83
C MET A 74 -11.02 6.53 17.28
N GLN A 75 -11.90 6.76 18.25
CA GLN A 75 -11.54 6.76 19.66
C GLN A 75 -10.96 5.43 20.10
N TYR A 76 -11.51 4.32 19.63
CA TYR A 76 -10.91 3.02 19.89
C TYR A 76 -9.49 2.89 19.33
N ILE A 77 -9.28 3.23 18.05
CA ILE A 77 -7.96 3.13 17.41
C ILE A 77 -6.93 4.04 18.09
N LEU A 78 -7.32 5.24 18.50
CA LEU A 78 -6.43 6.22 19.12
C LEU A 78 -6.04 5.85 20.56
N ASN A 79 -6.92 5.16 21.30
CA ASN A 79 -6.72 4.87 22.72
C ASN A 79 -6.31 3.42 23.01
N ALA A 80 -6.47 2.48 22.06
CA ALA A 80 -6.10 1.09 22.26
C ALA A 80 -4.57 0.89 22.24
N PRO A 81 -4.03 -0.02 23.06
CA PRO A 81 -2.62 -0.39 23.00
C PRO A 81 -2.28 -1.04 21.66
N ALA A 82 -1.04 -0.84 21.19
CA ALA A 82 -0.61 -1.32 19.88
C ALA A 82 -0.73 -2.85 19.73
N GLU A 83 -0.54 -3.60 20.81
CA GLU A 83 -0.61 -5.06 20.83
C GLU A 83 -2.04 -5.60 20.64
N GLU A 84 -3.05 -4.79 20.95
CA GLU A 84 -4.47 -5.07 20.70
C GLU A 84 -4.85 -4.79 19.24
N LEU A 85 -4.23 -3.79 18.62
CA LEU A 85 -4.52 -3.44 17.22
C LEU A 85 -3.69 -4.26 16.24
N PHE A 86 -2.47 -4.62 16.61
CA PHE A 86 -1.47 -5.17 15.69
C PHE A 86 -0.84 -6.47 16.20
N ASN A 87 -0.50 -7.35 15.26
CA ASN A 87 0.47 -8.42 15.46
C ASN A 87 1.85 -7.93 14.96
N ILE A 88 2.84 -7.90 15.84
CA ILE A 88 4.19 -7.36 15.57
C ILE A 88 5.20 -8.50 15.68
N GLN A 89 5.95 -8.75 14.60
CA GLN A 89 6.90 -9.86 14.53
C GLN A 89 8.23 -9.41 13.93
N LYS A 90 9.34 -10.06 14.34
CA LYS A 90 10.63 -9.87 13.67
C LYS A 90 10.53 -10.34 12.23
N ALA A 91 11.09 -9.57 11.31
CA ALA A 91 11.15 -9.89 9.90
C ALA A 91 12.56 -9.62 9.36
N LYS A 92 12.86 -10.24 8.22
CA LYS A 92 14.05 -9.90 7.43
C LYS A 92 13.62 -9.00 6.28
N LEU A 93 14.42 -7.97 6.00
CA LEU A 93 14.26 -7.23 4.75
C LEU A 93 14.95 -7.99 3.63
N ASP A 94 14.30 -8.07 2.48
CA ASP A 94 15.00 -8.39 1.25
C ASP A 94 16.08 -7.31 1.01
N PRO A 95 17.30 -7.69 0.61
CA PRO A 95 18.32 -6.72 0.24
C PRO A 95 17.75 -5.80 -0.83
N THR A 96 17.61 -4.51 -0.53
CA THR A 96 17.37 -3.52 -1.57
C THR A 96 18.60 -3.48 -2.47
N PRO A 97 18.42 -3.53 -3.81
CA PRO A 97 19.53 -3.38 -4.75
C PRO A 97 20.34 -2.14 -4.39
N ARG A 98 21.67 -2.27 -4.36
CA ARG A 98 22.55 -1.16 -4.04
C ARG A 98 22.54 -0.18 -5.21
N GLY A 99 22.09 1.04 -4.93
CA GLY A 99 22.18 2.16 -5.86
C GLY A 99 20.99 2.32 -6.80
N PHE A 100 20.96 3.48 -7.46
CA PHE A 100 20.02 3.80 -8.51
C PHE A 100 20.81 4.42 -9.65
N ALA A 101 20.52 4.02 -10.88
CA ALA A 101 21.12 4.59 -12.07
C ALA A 101 20.03 5.25 -12.91
N PHE A 102 20.25 6.52 -13.27
CA PHE A 102 19.47 7.22 -14.30
C PHE A 102 19.90 6.70 -15.67
N ARG A 103 19.42 5.50 -16.02
CA ARG A 103 19.59 4.90 -17.33
C ARG A 103 18.22 4.75 -17.96
N PHE A 104 18.05 5.34 -19.12
CA PHE A 104 16.79 5.40 -19.84
C PHE A 104 16.85 4.58 -21.13
N THR A 105 15.68 4.20 -21.62
CA THR A 105 15.48 3.53 -22.91
C THR A 105 14.05 3.83 -23.37
N CYS A 106 13.75 3.62 -24.64
CA CYS A 106 12.40 3.83 -25.18
C CYS A 106 11.68 2.48 -25.31
N CYS A 107 10.36 2.49 -25.08
CA CYS A 107 9.51 1.34 -25.34
C CYS A 107 9.30 1.16 -26.85
N ASP A 108 9.55 -0.03 -27.38
CA ASP A 108 9.35 -0.34 -28.81
C ASP A 108 7.86 -0.38 -29.24
N ASN A 109 6.92 -0.29 -28.29
CA ASN A 109 5.48 -0.25 -28.57
C ASN A 109 4.90 1.17 -28.50
N CYS A 110 5.05 1.88 -27.36
CA CYS A 110 4.48 3.23 -27.20
C CYS A 110 5.46 4.37 -27.53
N GLY A 111 6.76 4.10 -27.68
CA GLY A 111 7.78 5.10 -27.96
C GLY A 111 8.21 5.96 -26.76
N GLU A 112 7.54 5.84 -25.61
CA GLU A 112 7.85 6.62 -24.40
C GLU A 112 9.19 6.19 -23.77
N GLU A 113 9.95 7.17 -23.28
CA GLU A 113 11.17 6.93 -22.53
C GLU A 113 10.86 6.51 -21.09
N PHE A 114 11.56 5.50 -20.58
CA PHE A 114 11.40 5.02 -19.22
C PHE A 114 12.72 4.51 -18.63
N LEU A 115 12.73 4.30 -17.31
CA LEU A 115 13.89 3.75 -16.62
C LEU A 115 14.18 2.31 -17.08
N SER A 116 15.35 2.11 -17.68
CA SER A 116 15.80 0.82 -18.23
C SER A 116 15.83 -0.33 -17.22
N VAL A 117 15.91 -0.04 -15.91
CA VAL A 117 15.82 -1.06 -14.85
C VAL A 117 14.45 -1.74 -14.79
N ASN A 118 13.42 -1.12 -15.36
CA ASN A 118 12.05 -1.66 -15.44
C ASN A 118 11.74 -2.27 -16.81
N ALA A 119 12.75 -2.48 -17.66
CA ALA A 119 12.54 -2.97 -19.03
C ALA A 119 12.21 -4.46 -19.05
N HIS A 120 11.18 -4.81 -19.82
CA HIS A 120 10.87 -6.19 -20.18
C HIS A 120 11.41 -6.48 -21.58
N ARG A 121 12.22 -7.54 -21.73
CA ARG A 121 12.75 -7.97 -23.04
C ARG A 121 11.91 -9.13 -23.55
N VAL A 122 11.28 -8.94 -24.70
CA VAL A 122 10.44 -9.94 -25.37
C VAL A 122 10.96 -10.13 -26.79
N GLY A 123 11.74 -11.20 -26.99
CA GLY A 123 12.55 -11.36 -28.21
C GLY A 123 13.55 -10.21 -28.35
N ASP A 124 13.54 -9.56 -29.51
CA ASP A 124 14.40 -8.40 -29.81
C ASP A 124 13.80 -7.06 -29.34
N LYS A 125 12.59 -7.06 -28.77
CA LYS A 125 11.91 -5.84 -28.33
C LYS A 125 12.14 -5.54 -26.85
N VAL A 126 12.21 -4.26 -26.52
CA VAL A 126 12.23 -3.67 -25.19
C VAL A 126 10.89 -2.99 -24.94
N LEU A 127 10.16 -3.46 -23.92
CA LEU A 127 8.85 -2.94 -23.56
C LEU A 127 8.87 -2.31 -22.16
N CYS A 128 8.13 -1.21 -21.99
CA CYS A 128 7.84 -0.67 -20.67
C CYS A 128 6.87 -1.59 -19.90
N PRO A 129 6.78 -1.48 -18.56
CA PRO A 129 5.90 -2.33 -17.76
C PRO A 129 4.42 -2.28 -18.19
N ALA A 130 3.94 -1.10 -18.61
CA ALA A 130 2.56 -0.91 -19.04
C ALA A 130 2.26 -1.68 -20.35
N CYS A 131 3.11 -1.53 -21.37
CA CYS A 131 2.93 -2.26 -22.63
C CYS A 131 3.16 -3.76 -22.48
N PHE A 132 4.07 -4.19 -21.59
CA PHE A 132 4.29 -5.60 -21.32
C PHE A 132 3.09 -6.25 -20.62
N GLY A 133 2.48 -5.57 -19.64
CA GLY A 133 1.31 -6.08 -18.91
C GLY A 133 0.01 -6.11 -19.71
N ALA A 134 0.00 -5.49 -20.90
CA ALA A 134 -1.13 -5.51 -21.84
C ALA A 134 -0.99 -6.59 -22.94
N LEU A 135 0.12 -7.34 -22.95
CA LEU A 135 0.30 -8.53 -23.79
C LEU A 135 -0.44 -9.73 -23.20
#